data_AF-X1QCQ3-F1
#
_entry.id   AF-X1QCQ3-F1
#
_cell.length_a   1.000
_cell.length_b   1.000
_cell.length_c   1.000
_cell.angle_alpha   90.00
_cell.angle_beta   90.00
_cell.angle_gamma   90.00
#
_symmetry.space_group_name_H-M   'P 1'
#
loop_
_entity.id
_entity.type
_entity.pdbx_description
1 polymer ?
#
loop_
_entity_poly.entity_id
_entity_poly.type
_entity_poly.pdbx_seq_one_letter_code
_entity_poly.pdbx_strand_id
1 'polypeptide(L)'
;MGMNTAIKNFQIMDNAYGVLGIELMAAAQALDFREFQFGKGVTKAKEVIRRHVEFLEIDRPLYDDHTNMKALVKSCEILEEVEKEIGSLG
;
A
#
# COMPACT_ATOMS: atom_id res chain seq x y z
N MET A 1 33.15 -7.13 6.11
CA MET A 1 31.81 -7.60 6.52
C MET A 1 30.67 -6.58 6.32
N GLY A 2 30.91 -5.30 5.98
CA GLY A 2 29.83 -4.30 5.80
C GLY A 2 28.99 -4.43 4.52
N MET A 3 29.59 -4.82 3.41
CA MET A 3 28.89 -4.95 2.11
C MET A 3 27.75 -5.99 2.17
N ASN A 4 27.98 -7.12 2.84
CA ASN A 4 26.96 -8.17 3.00
C ASN A 4 25.76 -7.67 3.81
N THR A 5 25.99 -6.85 4.83
CA THR A 5 24.91 -6.25 5.62
C THR A 5 24.07 -5.31 4.78
N ALA A 6 24.70 -4.43 3.99
CA ALA A 6 23.99 -3.50 3.12
C ALA A 6 23.10 -4.23 2.11
N ILE A 7 23.63 -5.24 1.42
CA ILE A 7 22.88 -6.03 0.43
C ILE A 7 21.66 -6.70 1.07
N LYS A 8 21.84 -7.35 2.23
CA LYS A 8 20.74 -8.03 2.93
C LYS A 8 19.68 -7.05 3.42
N ASN A 9 20.07 -5.87 3.90
CA ASN A 9 19.12 -4.86 4.34
C ASN A 9 18.27 -4.33 3.17
N PHE A 10 18.84 -4.15 1.98
CA PHE A 10 18.05 -3.80 0.79
C PHE A 10 17.06 -4.89 0.42
N GLN A 11 17.44 -6.17 0.51
CA GLN A 11 16.53 -7.29 0.26
C GLN A 11 15.39 -7.34 1.30
N ILE A 12 15.70 -7.12 2.58
CA ILE A 12 14.70 -7.06 3.64
C ILE A 12 13.72 -5.92 3.39
N MET A 13 14.22 -4.73 3.06
CA MET A 13 13.38 -3.56 2.77
C MET A 13 12.48 -3.81 1.56
N ASP A 14 13.03 -4.40 0.50
CA ASP A 14 12.27 -4.71 -0.72
C ASP A 14 11.18 -5.78 -0.49
N ASN A 15 11.43 -6.74 0.39
CA ASN A 15 10.41 -7.70 0.83
C ASN A 15 9.34 -7.04 1.71
N ALA A 16 9.74 -6.13 2.61
CA ALA A 16 8.81 -5.43 3.50
C ALA A 16 7.78 -4.59 2.71
N TYR A 17 8.20 -3.93 1.61
CA TYR A 17 7.28 -3.23 0.71
C TYR A 17 6.22 -4.17 0.12
N GLY A 18 6.58 -5.41 -0.22
CA GLY A 18 5.62 -6.42 -0.69
C GLY A 18 4.61 -6.81 0.38
N VAL A 19 5.09 -7.10 1.60
CA VAL A 19 4.22 -7.46 2.74
C VAL A 19 3.22 -6.34 3.05
N LEU A 20 3.70 -5.10 3.15
CA LEU A 20 2.83 -3.93 3.36
C LEU A 20 1.87 -3.71 2.19
N GLY A 21 2.32 -3.97 0.96
CA GLY A 21 1.47 -3.89 -0.23
C GLY A 21 0.27 -4.84 -0.16
N ILE A 22 0.49 -6.09 0.27
CA ILE A 22 -0.57 -7.09 0.47
C ILE A 22 -1.52 -6.63 1.58
N GLU A 23 -0.99 -6.16 2.71
CA GLU A 23 -1.79 -5.69 3.85
C GLU A 23 -2.71 -4.52 3.46
N LEU A 24 -2.16 -3.50 2.77
CA LEU A 24 -2.91 -2.33 2.34
C LEU A 24 -3.97 -2.67 1.28
N MET A 25 -3.66 -3.59 0.36
CA MET A 25 -4.62 -4.10 -0.61
C MET A 25 -5.80 -4.81 0.07
N ALA A 26 -5.50 -5.70 1.03
CA ALA A 26 -6.53 -6.40 1.81
C ALA A 26 -7.35 -5.42 2.67
N ALA A 27 -6.70 -4.41 3.26
CA ALA A 27 -7.37 -3.37 4.02
C ALA A 27 -8.32 -2.55 3.14
N ALA A 28 -7.88 -2.09 1.96
CA ALA A 28 -8.73 -1.36 1.02
C ALA A 28 -9.97 -2.18 0.62
N GLN A 29 -9.79 -3.46 0.33
CA GLN A 29 -10.89 -4.39 0.05
C GLN A 29 -11.85 -4.53 1.23
N ALA A 30 -11.33 -4.68 2.45
CA ALA A 30 -12.17 -4.75 3.66
C ALA A 30 -12.96 -3.46 3.91
N LEU A 31 -12.41 -2.30 3.55
CA LEU A 31 -13.10 -1.01 3.62
C LEU A 31 -14.17 -0.85 2.52
N ASP A 32 -14.04 -1.53 1.38
CA ASP A 32 -15.08 -1.57 0.35
C ASP A 32 -16.30 -2.38 0.78
N PHE A 33 -16.12 -3.43 1.57
CA PHE A 33 -17.23 -4.26 2.06
C PHE A 33 -18.05 -3.64 3.18
N ARG A 34 -17.67 -2.46 3.70
CA ARG A 34 -18.32 -1.83 4.85
C ARG A 34 -19.00 -0.54 4.44
N GLU A 35 -20.28 -0.43 4.76
CA GLU A 35 -21.01 0.84 4.73
C GLU A 35 -20.70 1.64 6.01
N PHE A 36 -19.64 2.45 5.97
CA PHE A 36 -19.21 3.27 7.10
C PHE A 36 -18.52 4.55 6.60
N GLN A 37 -18.55 5.61 7.40
CA GLN A 37 -17.80 6.83 7.13
C GLN A 37 -16.41 6.75 7.79
N PHE A 38 -15.38 6.51 6.98
CA PHE A 38 -14.01 6.45 7.47
C PHE A 38 -13.40 7.84 7.68
N GLY A 39 -12.34 7.93 8.48
CA GLY A 39 -11.58 9.16 8.63
C GLY A 39 -10.98 9.64 7.30
N LYS A 40 -10.68 10.94 7.20
CA LYS A 40 -10.16 11.57 5.97
C LYS A 40 -8.91 10.88 5.42
N GLY A 41 -7.91 10.65 6.26
CA GLY A 41 -6.66 9.97 5.85
C GLY A 41 -6.89 8.53 5.37
N VAL A 42 -7.74 7.77 6.06
CA VAL A 42 -8.09 6.39 5.64
C VAL A 42 -8.81 6.41 4.29
N THR A 43 -9.75 7.33 4.11
CA THR A 43 -10.49 7.51 2.85
C THR A 43 -9.54 7.87 1.71
N LYS A 44 -8.59 8.78 1.96
CA LYS A 44 -7.59 9.18 0.98
C LYS A 44 -6.64 8.05 0.62
N ALA A 45 -6.13 7.31 1.61
CA ALA A 45 -5.28 6.15 1.37
C ALA A 45 -5.99 5.09 0.51
N LYS A 46 -7.26 4.79 0.82
CA LYS A 46 -8.09 3.87 0.02
C LYS A 46 -8.26 4.37 -1.42
N GLU A 47 -8.54 5.66 -1.60
CA GLU A 47 -8.65 6.29 -2.93
C GLU A 47 -7.36 6.09 -3.74
N VAL A 48 -6.19 6.38 -3.14
CA VAL A 48 -4.89 6.19 -3.80
C VAL A 48 -4.70 4.74 -4.22
N ILE A 49 -4.94 3.78 -3.31
CA ILE A 49 -4.82 2.34 -3.61
C ILE A 49 -5.71 1.94 -4.79
N ARG A 50 -6.94 2.46 -4.86
CA ARG A 50 -7.89 2.16 -5.93
C ARG A 50 -7.52 2.76 -7.29
N ARG A 51 -6.58 3.72 -7.35
CA ARG A 51 -5.97 4.17 -8.62
C ARG A 51 -5.01 3.14 -9.21
N HIS A 52 -4.46 2.24 -8.39
CA HIS A 52 -3.43 1.28 -8.77
C HIS A 52 -3.90 -0.18 -8.77
N VAL A 53 -4.91 -0.51 -7.96
CA VAL A 53 -5.49 -1.86 -7.87
C VAL A 53 -7.02 -1.79 -7.83
N GLU A 54 -7.65 -2.45 -8.80
CA GLU A 54 -9.10 -2.53 -8.90
C GLU A 54 -9.71 -3.34 -7.75
N PHE A 55 -10.98 -3.07 -7.44
CA PHE A 55 -11.74 -3.89 -6.50
C PHE A 55 -11.77 -5.36 -6.97
N LEU A 56 -11.63 -6.29 -6.03
CA LEU A 56 -11.65 -7.73 -6.33
C LEU A 56 -13.10 -8.23 -6.24
N GLU A 57 -13.84 -8.17 -7.35
CA GLU A 57 -15.22 -8.67 -7.44
C GLU A 57 -15.26 -10.18 -7.65
N ILE A 58 -14.44 -10.67 -8.58
CA ILE A 58 -14.22 -12.09 -8.86
C ILE A 58 -12.75 -12.42 -8.70
N ASP A 59 -12.45 -13.67 -8.38
CA ASP A 59 -11.07 -14.12 -8.27
C ASP A 59 -10.29 -13.89 -9.57
N ARG A 60 -9.09 -13.35 -9.42
CA ARG A 60 -8.10 -13.16 -10.48
C ARG A 60 -6.70 -13.47 -9.96
N PRO A 61 -5.72 -13.71 -10.83
CA PRO A 61 -4.32 -13.79 -10.42
C PRO A 61 -3.87 -12.47 -9.75
N LEU A 62 -3.46 -12.52 -8.48
CA LEU A 62 -3.11 -11.33 -7.69
C LEU A 62 -1.64 -10.88 -7.82
N TYR A 63 -0.83 -11.55 -8.65
CA TYR A 63 0.59 -11.22 -8.74
C TYR A 63 0.82 -9.83 -9.36
N ASP A 64 -0.02 -9.42 -10.30
CA ASP A 64 0.01 -8.08 -10.91
C ASP A 64 -0.38 -7.02 -9.87
N ASP A 65 -1.47 -7.25 -9.13
CA ASP A 65 -1.92 -6.37 -8.05
C ASP A 65 -0.86 -6.22 -6.95
N HIS A 66 -0.27 -7.33 -6.50
CA HIS A 66 0.81 -7.32 -5.51
C HIS A 66 2.05 -6.57 -6.01
N THR A 67 2.42 -6.74 -7.27
CA THR A 67 3.57 -6.05 -7.87
C THR A 67 3.32 -4.54 -7.93
N ASN A 68 2.12 -4.13 -8.33
CA ASN A 68 1.71 -2.72 -8.34
C ASN A 68 1.70 -2.13 -6.92
N MET A 69 1.16 -2.86 -5.95
CA MET A 69 1.11 -2.41 -4.55
C MET A 69 2.50 -2.27 -3.93
N LYS A 70 3.41 -3.21 -4.20
CA LYS A 70 4.80 -3.09 -3.77
C LYS A 70 5.45 -1.82 -4.32
N ALA A 71 5.22 -1.50 -5.60
CA ALA A 71 5.73 -0.29 -6.23
C ALA A 71 5.12 0.97 -5.59
N LEU A 72 3.81 0.96 -5.33
CA LEU A 72 3.08 2.05 -4.68
C LEU A 72 3.56 2.32 -3.23
N VAL A 73 3.78 1.28 -2.44
CA VAL A 73 4.32 1.45 -1.07
C VAL A 73 5.73 2.03 -1.13
N LYS A 74 6.56 1.54 -2.07
CA LYS A 74 7.94 2.01 -2.24
C LYS A 74 8.03 3.46 -2.73
N SER A 75 7.04 3.95 -3.46
CA SER A 75 6.99 5.35 -3.91
C SER A 75 6.57 6.33 -2.82
N CYS A 76 6.08 5.85 -1.67
CA CYS A 76 5.48 6.66 -0.61
C CYS A 76 4.27 7.51 -1.03
N GLU A 77 3.69 7.30 -2.22
CA GLU A 77 2.57 8.11 -2.72
C GLU A 77 1.36 8.09 -1.76
N ILE A 78 1.08 6.95 -1.12
CA ILE A 78 0.02 6.84 -0.11
C ILE A 78 0.28 7.82 1.05
N LEU A 79 1.51 7.87 1.56
CA LEU A 79 1.88 8.76 2.66
C LEU A 79 1.75 10.21 2.24
N GLU A 80 2.34 10.59 1.10
CA GLU A 80 2.34 11.96 0.60
C GLU A 80 0.92 12.48 0.36
N GLU A 81 0.03 11.66 -0.23
CA GLU A 81 -1.35 12.06 -0.50
C GLU A 81 -2.18 12.15 0.78
N VAL A 82 -1.93 11.28 1.76
CA VAL A 82 -2.56 11.38 3.09
C VAL A 82 -2.11 12.64 3.80
N GLU A 83 -0.81 12.94 3.83
CA GLU A 83 -0.29 14.14 4.48
C GLU A 83 -0.78 15.44 3.82
N LYS A 84 -0.99 15.45 2.50
CA LYS A 84 -1.65 16.58 1.80
C LYS A 84 -3.08 16.80 2.29
N GLU A 85 -3.79 15.73 2.65
CA GLU A 85 -5.20 15.79 3.08
C GLU A 85 -5.36 16.14 4.56
N ILE A 86 -4.52 15.58 5.45
CA ILE A 86 -4.69 15.72 6.91
C ILE A 86 -3.58 16.50 7.62
N GLY A 87 -2.57 16.97 6.88
CA GLY A 87 -1.37 17.60 7.41
C GLY A 87 -0.24 16.59 7.66
N SER A 88 0.95 17.11 7.97
CA SER A 88 2.14 16.29 8.26
C SER A 88 1.91 15.36 9.45
N LEU A 89 2.39 14.12 9.31
CA LEU A 89 2.28 13.05 10.31
C LEU A 89 3.55 12.89 11.16
N GLY A 90 4.64 13.60 10.84
CA GLY A 90 5.89 13.60 11.59
C GLY A 90 7.11 13.97 10.75
#